data_AF-A0A1A8H0D3-F1
#
_entry.id   AF-A0A1A8H0D3-F1
#
_cell.length_a   1.000
_cell.length_b   1.000
_cell.length_c   1.000
_cell.angle_alpha   90.00
_cell.angle_beta   90.00
_cell.angle_gamma   90.00
#
_symmetry.space_group_name_H-M   'P 1'
#
loop_
_entity.id
_entity.type
_entity.pdbx_description
1 polymer ?
#
loop_
_entity_poly.entity_id
_entity_poly.type
_entity_poly.pdbx_seq_one_letter_code
_entity_poly.pdbx_strand_id
1 'polypeptide(L)'
;MPPKIQLLAVLAFGVAMLLIENQIQRLDESRAKLERTIARHEVAEVELRHSEDVFGQELTPLSETDDMVIIYNRVPKTASTSFTNIAYDLCSKNHFHVLHINTTKNNPVMSLQDQVRFVQNVSTWREMKPGFYHGHVAYLDFSKYGVKGKPMYINVVRDPIERLVSYYYFLRFGDDYRPGLRRRKQGDKKTFDECVSSGGSDCAPEKLWLQIPFFCGHHSEC
;
A
#
# COMPACT_ATOMS: atom_id res chain seq x y z
N MET A 1 44.32 -24.85 35.32
CA MET A 1 43.84 -26.01 34.52
C MET A 1 45.05 -26.70 33.92
N PRO A 2 45.11 -28.04 33.86
CA PRO A 2 46.24 -28.73 33.27
C PRO A 2 46.35 -28.40 31.77
N PRO A 3 47.56 -28.15 31.25
CA PRO A 3 47.76 -27.63 29.88
C PRO A 3 47.16 -28.55 28.79
N LYS A 4 47.03 -29.85 29.08
CA LYS A 4 46.39 -30.84 28.20
C LYS A 4 44.89 -30.59 28.00
N ILE A 5 44.19 -30.07 29.02
CA ILE A 5 42.74 -29.79 28.95
C ILE A 5 42.49 -28.50 28.15
N GLN A 6 43.37 -27.51 28.26
CA GLN A 6 43.28 -26.28 27.46
C GLN A 6 43.49 -26.54 25.97
N LEU A 7 44.46 -27.41 25.62
CA LEU A 7 44.70 -27.80 24.23
C LEU A 7 43.49 -28.52 23.61
N LEU A 8 42.85 -29.43 24.37
CA LEU A 8 41.64 -30.12 23.93
C LEU A 8 40.46 -29.17 23.72
N ALA A 9 40.28 -28.17 24.59
CA ALA A 9 39.22 -27.18 24.45
C ALA A 9 39.40 -26.30 23.18
N VAL A 10 40.63 -25.89 22.87
CA VAL A 10 40.94 -25.11 21.66
C VAL A 10 40.71 -25.94 20.40
N LEU A 11 41.11 -27.22 20.40
CA LEU A 11 40.85 -28.13 19.28
C LEU A 11 39.37 -28.38 19.06
N ALA A 12 38.60 -28.61 20.14
CA ALA A 12 37.16 -28.81 20.06
C ALA A 12 36.45 -27.55 19.52
N PHE A 13 36.87 -26.36 19.95
CA PHE A 13 36.33 -25.08 19.45
C PHE A 13 36.65 -24.87 17.96
N GLY A 14 37.88 -25.18 17.53
CA GLY A 14 38.27 -25.10 16.12
C GLY A 14 37.46 -26.03 15.22
N VAL A 15 37.21 -27.27 15.67
CA VAL A 15 36.35 -28.22 14.95
C VAL A 15 34.90 -27.72 14.91
N ALA A 16 34.38 -27.18 16.02
CA ALA A 16 33.03 -26.63 16.06
C ALA A 16 32.86 -25.44 15.10
N MET A 17 33.84 -24.54 15.01
CA MET A 17 33.82 -23.43 14.07
C MET A 17 33.82 -23.90 12.62
N LEU A 18 34.65 -24.87 12.27
CA LEU A 18 34.66 -25.46 10.92
C LEU A 18 33.32 -26.11 10.56
N LEU A 19 32.65 -26.76 11.51
CA LEU A 19 31.32 -27.33 11.29
C LEU A 19 30.26 -26.25 11.08
N ILE A 20 30.32 -25.16 11.84
CA ILE A 20 29.39 -24.04 11.70
C ILE A 20 29.60 -23.33 10.37
N GLU A 21 30.84 -23.05 9.97
CA GLU A 21 31.16 -22.44 8.68
C GLU A 21 30.65 -23.29 7.51
N ASN A 22 30.85 -24.61 7.57
CA ASN A 22 30.33 -25.54 6.56
C ASN A 22 28.79 -25.56 6.53
N GLN A 23 28.11 -25.46 7.68
CA GLN A 23 26.66 -25.35 7.71
C GLN A 23 26.15 -24.03 7.13
N ILE A 24 26.81 -22.90 7.44
CA ILE A 24 26.48 -21.58 6.88
C ILE A 24 26.62 -21.62 5.36
N GLN A 25 27.73 -22.16 4.86
CA GLN A 25 27.97 -22.25 3.42
C GLN A 25 26.90 -23.09 2.70
N ARG A 26 26.47 -24.22 3.27
CA ARG A 26 25.36 -25.02 2.74
C ARG A 26 24.03 -24.25 2.75
N LEU A 27 23.80 -23.45 3.78
CA LEU A 27 22.60 -22.64 3.92
C LEU A 27 22.55 -21.54 2.86
N ASP A 28 23.67 -20.86 2.62
CA ASP A 28 23.81 -19.84 1.58
C ASP A 28 23.62 -20.42 0.17
N GLU A 29 24.18 -21.60 -0.11
CA GLU A 29 23.95 -22.32 -1.36
C GLU A 29 22.48 -22.69 -1.57
N SER A 30 21.81 -23.17 -0.50
CA SER A 30 20.39 -23.50 -0.55
C SER A 30 19.51 -22.26 -0.78
N ARG A 31 19.86 -21.14 -0.17
CA ARG A 31 19.17 -19.86 -0.33
C ARG A 31 19.31 -19.34 -1.76
N ALA A 32 20.52 -19.36 -2.31
CA ALA A 32 20.77 -18.95 -3.70
C ALA A 32 20.01 -19.83 -4.70
N LYS A 33 19.85 -21.14 -4.41
CA LYS A 33 19.04 -22.04 -5.24
C LYS A 33 17.55 -21.70 -5.15
N LEU A 34 17.05 -21.35 -3.96
CA LEU A 34 15.66 -20.95 -3.75
C LEU A 34 15.36 -19.62 -4.44
N GLU A 35 16.22 -18.61 -4.30
CA GLU A 35 16.08 -17.31 -4.95
C GLU A 35 16.02 -17.45 -6.49
N ARG A 36 16.88 -18.29 -7.08
CA ARG A 36 16.83 -18.58 -8.53
C ARG A 36 15.54 -19.29 -8.95
N THR A 37 15.00 -20.15 -8.10
CA THR A 37 13.76 -20.89 -8.38
C THR A 37 12.55 -19.96 -8.30
N ILE A 38 12.52 -19.06 -7.32
CA ILE A 38 11.49 -18.02 -7.18
C ILE A 38 11.55 -17.07 -8.38
N ALA A 39 12.73 -16.55 -8.73
CA ALA A 39 12.89 -15.66 -9.89
C ALA A 39 12.42 -16.32 -11.20
N ARG A 40 12.66 -17.62 -11.38
CA ARG A 40 12.14 -18.37 -12.54
C ARG A 40 10.62 -18.50 -12.52
N HIS A 41 10.02 -18.75 -11.35
CA HIS A 41 8.56 -18.80 -11.22
C HIS A 41 7.90 -17.44 -11.44
N GLU A 42 8.50 -16.36 -10.93
CA GLU A 42 8.00 -14.99 -11.16
C GLU A 42 8.06 -14.61 -12.64
N VAL A 43 9.17 -14.91 -13.34
CA VAL A 43 9.28 -14.66 -14.80
C VAL A 43 8.26 -15.50 -15.57
N ALA A 44 8.09 -16.78 -15.23
CA ALA A 44 7.09 -17.63 -15.86
C ALA A 44 5.64 -17.16 -15.61
N GLU A 45 5.34 -16.63 -14.43
CA GLU A 45 4.03 -16.04 -14.11
C GLU A 45 3.80 -14.73 -14.90
N VAL A 46 4.83 -13.90 -15.08
CA VAL A 46 4.78 -12.69 -15.90
C VAL A 46 4.60 -13.02 -17.39
N GLU A 47 5.32 -14.01 -17.92
CA GLU A 47 5.17 -14.47 -19.31
C GLU A 47 3.78 -15.06 -19.58
N LEU A 48 3.23 -15.83 -18.63
CA LEU A 48 1.85 -16.33 -18.70
C LEU A 48 0.84 -15.18 -18.80
N ARG A 49 0.95 -14.17 -17.92
CA ARG A 49 0.07 -12.98 -17.97
C ARG A 49 0.23 -12.21 -19.29
N HIS A 50 1.45 -12.09 -19.81
CA HIS A 50 1.70 -11.42 -21.09
C HIS A 50 1.10 -12.20 -22.28
N SER A 51 1.09 -13.54 -22.20
CA SER A 51 0.47 -14.38 -23.23
C SER A 51 -1.06 -14.33 -23.23
N GLU A 52 -1.68 -14.13 -22.05
CA GLU A 52 -3.13 -13.87 -21.92
C GLU A 52 -3.52 -12.48 -22.46
N ASP A 53 -2.71 -11.44 -22.20
CA ASP A 53 -2.97 -10.07 -22.70
C ASP A 53 -2.83 -9.96 -24.23
N VAL A 54 -1.89 -10.67 -24.87
CA VAL A 54 -1.65 -10.59 -26.32
C VAL A 54 -2.72 -11.35 -27.14
N PHE A 55 -3.33 -12.41 -26.58
CA PHE A 55 -4.44 -13.11 -27.24
C PHE A 55 -5.82 -12.47 -27.00
N GLY A 56 -5.96 -11.57 -26.01
CA GLY A 56 -7.21 -10.91 -25.65
C GLY A 56 -7.59 -9.67 -26.49
N GLN A 57 -6.77 -9.28 -27.48
CA GLN A 57 -6.95 -8.00 -28.19
C GLN A 57 -7.89 -8.06 -29.40
N GLU A 58 -8.43 -9.24 -29.75
CA GLU A 58 -9.58 -9.36 -30.66
C GLU A 58 -10.88 -9.50 -29.84
N LEU A 59 -11.58 -8.37 -29.68
CA LEU A 59 -12.93 -8.26 -29.12
C LEU A 59 -13.07 -8.73 -27.65
N THR A 60 -12.67 -7.88 -26.68
CA THR A 60 -13.18 -8.00 -25.31
C THR A 60 -14.72 -7.99 -25.37
N PRO A 61 -15.41 -9.06 -24.95
CA PRO A 61 -16.86 -9.05 -24.90
C PRO A 61 -17.31 -7.95 -23.94
N LEU A 62 -18.38 -7.22 -24.27
CA LEU A 62 -19.02 -6.21 -23.38
C LEU A 62 -19.25 -6.74 -21.95
N SER A 63 -19.29 -8.06 -21.75
CA SER A 63 -19.45 -8.68 -20.43
C SER A 63 -18.24 -8.56 -19.49
N GLU A 64 -17.02 -8.35 -19.99
CA GLU A 64 -15.84 -8.16 -19.11
C GLU A 64 -15.72 -6.73 -18.60
N THR A 65 -16.12 -5.74 -19.41
CA THR A 65 -16.15 -4.33 -18.98
C THR A 65 -17.22 -4.08 -17.92
N ASP A 66 -18.32 -4.84 -17.95
CA ASP A 66 -19.42 -4.70 -17.01
C ASP A 66 -19.10 -5.18 -15.58
N ASP A 67 -18.04 -6.00 -15.38
CA ASP A 67 -17.63 -6.46 -14.04
C ASP A 67 -16.40 -5.70 -13.49
N MET A 68 -15.91 -4.68 -14.21
CA MET A 68 -14.68 -3.97 -13.88
C MET A 68 -14.82 -3.12 -12.61
N VAL A 69 -13.88 -3.27 -11.68
CA VAL A 69 -13.79 -2.45 -10.47
C VAL A 69 -12.41 -1.80 -10.37
N ILE A 70 -12.38 -0.49 -10.16
CA ILE A 70 -11.19 0.27 -9.82
C ILE A 70 -11.27 0.69 -8.35
N ILE A 71 -10.19 0.45 -7.59
CA ILE A 71 -10.01 1.01 -6.25
C ILE A 71 -8.90 2.06 -6.30
N TYR A 72 -9.27 3.31 -6.06
CA TYR A 72 -8.37 4.42 -5.82
C TYR A 72 -8.25 4.69 -4.32
N ASN A 73 -7.32 3.99 -3.66
CA ASN A 73 -7.06 4.10 -2.22
C ASN A 73 -6.23 5.38 -1.89
N ARG A 74 -6.83 6.52 -2.21
CA ARG A 74 -6.19 7.84 -2.30
C ARG A 74 -5.42 8.28 -1.06
N VAL A 75 -4.16 8.67 -1.28
CA VAL A 75 -3.33 9.32 -0.26
C VAL A 75 -3.79 10.77 -0.02
N PRO A 76 -3.78 11.27 1.22
CA PRO A 76 -4.07 12.68 1.51
C PRO A 76 -3.04 13.64 0.91
N LYS A 77 -3.53 14.77 0.39
CA LYS A 77 -2.73 15.92 -0.12
C LYS A 77 -1.86 15.62 -1.35
N THR A 78 -2.32 14.70 -2.22
CA THR A 78 -1.67 14.32 -3.49
C THR A 78 -2.51 14.68 -4.71
N ALA A 79 -3.26 15.79 -4.66
CA ALA A 79 -4.23 16.21 -5.69
C ALA A 79 -5.39 15.22 -5.92
N SER A 80 -5.65 14.34 -4.95
CA SER A 80 -6.66 13.30 -5.06
C SER A 80 -8.09 13.82 -5.24
N THR A 81 -8.41 15.04 -4.77
CA THR A 81 -9.74 15.65 -4.99
C THR A 81 -9.94 15.98 -6.46
N SER A 82 -8.93 16.57 -7.10
CA SER A 82 -8.97 16.90 -8.53
C SER A 82 -9.13 15.64 -9.38
N PHE A 83 -8.34 14.60 -9.10
CA PHE A 83 -8.42 13.34 -9.84
C PHE A 83 -9.78 12.62 -9.65
N THR A 84 -10.30 12.56 -8.42
CA THR A 84 -11.61 11.97 -8.14
C THR A 84 -12.76 12.74 -8.82
N ASN A 85 -12.68 14.06 -8.90
CA ASN A 85 -13.73 14.85 -9.55
C ASN A 85 -13.85 14.53 -11.06
N ILE A 86 -12.73 14.23 -11.73
CA ILE A 86 -12.77 13.74 -13.13
C ILE A 86 -13.61 12.46 -13.22
N ALA A 87 -13.46 11.53 -12.28
CA ALA A 87 -14.26 10.32 -12.26
C ALA A 87 -15.75 10.64 -12.06
N TYR A 88 -16.10 11.57 -11.15
CA TYR A 88 -17.49 12.00 -10.97
C TYR A 88 -18.08 12.70 -12.20
N ASP A 89 -17.30 13.53 -12.91
CA ASP A 89 -17.77 14.24 -14.10
C ASP A 89 -18.01 13.29 -15.28
N LEU A 90 -17.24 12.21 -15.37
CA LEU A 90 -17.30 11.26 -16.49
C LEU A 90 -18.21 10.05 -16.24
N CYS A 91 -18.56 9.75 -14.99
CA CYS A 91 -19.26 8.52 -14.63
C CYS A 91 -20.61 8.35 -15.33
N SER A 92 -21.39 9.44 -15.45
CA SER A 92 -22.69 9.40 -16.12
C SER A 92 -22.57 9.18 -17.62
N LYS A 93 -21.55 9.78 -18.27
CA LYS A 93 -21.35 9.68 -19.72
C LYS A 93 -20.76 8.33 -20.13
N ASN A 94 -19.91 7.77 -19.28
CA ASN A 94 -19.20 6.52 -19.54
C ASN A 94 -19.86 5.31 -18.83
N HIS A 95 -21.05 5.50 -18.25
CA HIS A 95 -21.87 4.44 -17.65
C HIS A 95 -21.16 3.61 -16.58
N PHE A 96 -20.50 4.27 -15.61
CA PHE A 96 -19.92 3.61 -14.43
C PHE A 96 -20.32 4.32 -13.13
N HIS A 97 -20.07 3.68 -11.99
CA HIS A 97 -20.43 4.21 -10.66
C HIS A 97 -19.22 4.75 -9.91
N VAL A 98 -19.39 5.81 -9.11
CA VAL A 98 -18.32 6.36 -8.26
C VAL A 98 -18.76 6.33 -6.80
N LEU A 99 -17.99 5.65 -5.95
CA LEU A 99 -18.33 5.44 -4.55
C LEU A 99 -17.20 5.91 -3.64
N HIS A 100 -17.53 6.72 -2.63
CA HIS A 100 -16.58 7.15 -1.60
C HIS A 100 -16.61 6.19 -0.40
N ILE A 101 -15.45 5.63 -0.06
CA ILE A 101 -15.24 4.79 1.12
C ILE A 101 -14.91 5.70 2.30
N ASN A 102 -15.77 5.71 3.31
CA ASN A 102 -15.56 6.44 4.55
C ASN A 102 -15.22 5.48 5.69
N THR A 103 -14.18 5.78 6.46
CA THR A 103 -13.78 5.01 7.64
C THR A 103 -13.90 5.84 8.90
N THR A 104 -14.21 5.18 10.02
CA THR A 104 -14.34 5.85 11.32
C THR A 104 -13.05 6.61 11.66
N LYS A 105 -13.17 7.91 11.95
CA LYS A 105 -12.05 8.82 12.24
C LYS A 105 -10.99 8.89 11.13
N ASN A 106 -11.32 8.54 9.89
CA ASN A 106 -10.38 8.42 8.77
C ASN A 106 -9.21 7.46 9.07
N ASN A 107 -9.46 6.38 9.82
CA ASN A 107 -8.46 5.34 10.04
C ASN A 107 -8.20 4.62 8.70
N PRO A 108 -6.96 4.59 8.18
CA PRO A 108 -6.66 3.90 6.94
C PRO A 108 -6.71 2.37 7.08
N VAL A 109 -6.60 1.83 8.29
CA VAL A 109 -6.61 0.39 8.56
C VAL A 109 -8.01 -0.04 9.00
N MET A 110 -8.63 -0.91 8.20
CA MET A 110 -9.91 -1.54 8.53
C MET A 110 -9.73 -2.71 9.52
N SER A 111 -10.75 -2.98 10.34
CA SER A 111 -10.80 -4.21 11.14
C SER A 111 -10.92 -5.43 10.21
N LEU A 112 -10.53 -6.64 10.66
CA LEU A 112 -10.66 -7.85 9.84
C LEU A 112 -12.11 -8.08 9.39
N GLN A 113 -13.09 -7.82 10.25
CA GLN A 113 -14.51 -7.93 9.92
C GLN A 113 -14.92 -6.92 8.83
N ASP A 114 -14.45 -5.68 8.93
CA ASP A 114 -14.72 -4.66 7.91
C ASP A 114 -14.01 -4.98 6.59
N GLN A 115 -12.81 -5.56 6.62
CA GLN A 115 -12.09 -6.02 5.43
C GLN A 115 -12.90 -7.09 4.70
N VAL A 116 -13.38 -8.12 5.41
CA VAL A 116 -14.24 -9.18 4.82
C VAL A 116 -15.51 -8.56 4.23
N ARG A 117 -16.18 -7.66 4.96
CA ARG A 117 -17.41 -7.00 4.48
C ARG A 117 -17.15 -6.13 3.26
N PHE A 118 -16.06 -5.38 3.25
CA PHE A 118 -15.69 -4.53 2.12
C PHE A 118 -15.39 -5.37 0.87
N VAL A 119 -14.60 -6.44 1.01
CA VAL A 119 -14.29 -7.35 -0.09
C VAL A 119 -15.55 -8.01 -0.64
N GLN A 120 -16.44 -8.48 0.24
CA GLN A 120 -17.74 -9.03 -0.17
C GLN A 120 -18.55 -8.01 -0.95
N ASN A 121 -18.76 -6.81 -0.40
CA ASN A 121 -19.53 -5.75 -1.05
C ASN A 121 -18.97 -5.40 -2.44
N VAL A 122 -17.66 -5.17 -2.55
CA VAL A 122 -17.02 -4.83 -3.82
C VAL A 122 -17.15 -5.97 -4.85
N SER A 123 -17.07 -7.21 -4.40
CA SER A 123 -17.08 -8.37 -5.30
C SER A 123 -18.49 -8.73 -5.78
N THR A 124 -19.52 -8.60 -4.93
CA THR A 124 -20.87 -9.12 -5.19
C THR A 124 -21.90 -8.06 -5.56
N TRP A 125 -21.64 -6.78 -5.34
CA TRP A 125 -22.58 -5.71 -5.64
C TRP A 125 -22.62 -5.38 -7.13
N ARG A 126 -23.38 -6.17 -7.89
CA ARG A 126 -23.45 -6.11 -9.36
C ARG A 126 -23.99 -4.77 -9.88
N GLU A 127 -24.93 -4.17 -9.17
CA GLU A 127 -25.56 -2.90 -9.55
C GLU A 127 -24.60 -1.70 -9.48
N MET A 128 -23.41 -1.87 -8.89
CA MET A 128 -22.38 -0.83 -8.81
C MET A 128 -21.21 -1.09 -9.77
N LYS A 129 -21.34 -2.08 -10.67
CA LYS A 129 -20.32 -2.39 -11.65
C LYS A 129 -20.75 -1.91 -13.05
N PRO A 130 -19.83 -1.33 -13.84
CA PRO A 130 -18.44 -1.02 -13.49
C PRO A 130 -18.33 0.08 -12.41
N GLY A 131 -17.37 -0.05 -11.51
CA GLY A 131 -17.31 0.77 -10.28
C GLY A 131 -15.94 1.37 -9.98
N PHE A 132 -15.91 2.65 -9.61
CA PHE A 132 -14.74 3.39 -9.14
C PHE A 132 -14.90 3.72 -7.65
N TYR A 133 -14.24 2.95 -6.80
CA TYR A 133 -14.23 3.14 -5.36
C TYR A 133 -13.04 3.99 -4.96
N HIS A 134 -13.23 5.02 -4.15
CA HIS A 134 -12.12 5.86 -3.66
C HIS A 134 -12.24 6.18 -2.19
N GLY A 135 -11.12 6.24 -1.47
CA GLY A 135 -11.13 6.59 -0.06
C GLY A 135 -9.76 6.50 0.59
N HIS A 136 -9.66 7.03 1.81
CA HIS A 136 -8.43 7.01 2.61
C HIS A 136 -8.27 5.68 3.34
N VAL A 137 -7.95 4.62 2.60
CA VAL A 137 -7.78 3.25 3.10
C VAL A 137 -6.41 2.74 2.66
N ALA A 138 -5.74 1.95 3.50
CA ALA A 138 -4.52 1.26 3.11
C ALA A 138 -4.83 0.18 2.05
N TYR A 139 -3.80 -0.25 1.32
CA TYR A 139 -3.94 -1.36 0.38
C TYR A 139 -4.53 -2.60 1.07
N LEU A 140 -5.51 -3.23 0.42
CA LEU A 140 -6.15 -4.45 0.89
C LEU A 140 -5.99 -5.52 -0.17
N ASP A 141 -5.39 -6.65 0.22
CA ASP A 141 -5.17 -7.76 -0.70
C ASP A 141 -6.42 -8.64 -0.82
N PHE A 142 -7.19 -8.43 -1.89
CA PHE A 142 -8.40 -9.20 -2.18
C PHE A 142 -8.11 -10.69 -2.39
N SER A 143 -6.87 -11.06 -2.76
CA SER A 143 -6.46 -12.46 -2.97
C SER A 143 -6.64 -13.33 -1.73
N LYS A 144 -6.53 -12.73 -0.54
CA LYS A 144 -6.62 -13.43 0.75
C LYS A 144 -8.05 -13.86 1.12
N TYR A 145 -9.05 -13.43 0.36
CA TYR A 145 -10.47 -13.63 0.67
C TYR A 145 -11.18 -14.57 -0.32
N GLY A 146 -10.45 -15.21 -1.24
CA GLY A 146 -11.02 -16.22 -2.14
C GLY A 146 -12.03 -15.68 -3.16
N VAL A 147 -11.92 -14.41 -3.54
CA VAL A 147 -12.79 -13.80 -4.55
C VAL A 147 -12.32 -14.11 -5.97
N LYS A 148 -13.27 -14.24 -6.91
CA LYS A 148 -12.98 -14.60 -8.30
C LYS A 148 -12.36 -13.46 -9.10
N GLY A 149 -12.85 -12.23 -8.91
CA GLY A 149 -12.37 -11.03 -9.57
C GLY A 149 -11.59 -10.14 -8.60
N LYS A 150 -10.40 -9.69 -9.02
CA LYS A 150 -9.60 -8.72 -8.27
C LYS A 150 -9.85 -7.32 -8.82
N PRO A 151 -10.08 -6.31 -7.97
CA PRO A 151 -10.19 -4.93 -8.44
C PRO A 151 -8.83 -4.42 -8.92
N MET A 152 -8.84 -3.49 -9.87
CA MET A 152 -7.66 -2.77 -10.31
C MET A 152 -7.33 -1.66 -9.32
N TYR A 153 -6.13 -1.68 -8.75
CA TYR A 153 -5.65 -0.63 -7.87
C TYR A 153 -4.91 0.45 -8.66
N ILE A 154 -5.25 1.70 -8.38
CA ILE A 154 -4.50 2.87 -8.87
C ILE A 154 -4.22 3.82 -7.71
N ASN A 155 -3.16 4.62 -7.81
CA ASN A 155 -2.87 5.64 -6.81
C ASN A 155 -2.07 6.80 -7.39
N VAL A 156 -2.04 7.93 -6.67
CA VAL A 156 -1.22 9.10 -6.96
C VAL A 156 -0.54 9.53 -5.67
N VAL A 157 0.79 9.51 -5.70
CA VAL A 157 1.67 9.91 -4.60
C VAL A 157 2.30 11.27 -4.88
N ARG A 158 2.97 11.85 -3.88
CA ARG A 158 3.70 13.12 -3.99
C ARG A 158 5.03 13.00 -3.26
N ASP A 159 5.97 13.90 -3.54
CA ASP A 159 7.14 14.11 -2.70
C ASP A 159 6.75 14.11 -1.19
N PRO A 160 7.42 13.31 -0.34
CA PRO A 160 7.03 13.16 1.06
C PRO A 160 7.01 14.46 1.85
N ILE A 161 7.99 15.35 1.62
CA ILE A 161 8.14 16.60 2.35
C ILE A 161 7.07 17.57 1.88
N GLU A 162 6.91 17.78 0.58
CA GLU A 162 5.89 18.68 0.04
C GLU A 162 4.47 18.26 0.46
N ARG A 163 4.20 16.94 0.49
CA ARG A 163 2.92 16.42 0.98
C ARG A 163 2.70 16.76 2.45
N LEU A 164 3.73 16.60 3.29
CA LEU A 164 3.67 16.93 4.71
C LEU A 164 3.47 18.45 4.92
N VAL A 165 4.21 19.29 4.19
CA VAL A 165 4.03 20.76 4.20
C VAL A 165 2.61 21.13 3.78
N SER A 166 2.09 20.53 2.70
CA SER A 166 0.71 20.74 2.25
C SER A 166 -0.31 20.35 3.32
N TYR A 167 -0.08 19.25 4.04
CA TYR A 167 -0.94 18.80 5.14
C TYR A 167 -0.85 19.73 6.36
N TYR A 168 0.35 20.19 6.70
CA TYR A 168 0.61 21.08 7.83
C TYR A 168 -0.19 22.38 7.71
N TYR A 169 -0.13 23.03 6.55
CA TYR A 169 -0.85 24.27 6.31
C TYR A 169 -2.34 24.06 6.08
N PHE A 170 -2.74 22.92 5.50
CA PHE A 170 -4.14 22.54 5.39
C PHE A 170 -4.84 22.49 6.76
N LEU A 171 -4.18 21.96 7.80
CA LEU A 171 -4.77 21.91 9.15
C LEU A 171 -4.95 23.30 9.80
N ARG A 172 -4.23 24.32 9.32
CA ARG A 172 -4.21 25.70 9.85
C ARG A 172 -5.12 26.64 9.07
N PHE A 173 -5.12 26.51 7.75
CA PHE A 173 -5.79 27.45 6.84
C PHE A 173 -6.93 26.83 6.03
N GLY A 174 -7.05 25.51 6.00
CA GLY A 174 -8.10 24.82 5.25
C GLY A 174 -7.78 24.63 3.78
N ASP A 175 -8.85 24.53 2.99
CA ASP A 175 -8.85 24.42 1.55
C ASP A 175 -9.92 25.37 0.98
N ASP A 176 -9.84 25.63 -0.32
CA ASP A 176 -10.78 26.42 -1.09
C ASP A 176 -11.98 25.59 -1.60
N TYR A 177 -11.87 24.26 -1.58
CA TYR A 177 -12.96 23.35 -1.98
C TYR A 177 -14.15 23.41 -1.01
N ARG A 178 -13.89 23.52 0.30
CA ARG A 178 -14.89 23.60 1.37
C ARG A 178 -14.45 24.64 2.42
N PRO A 179 -14.53 25.94 2.09
CA PRO A 179 -13.94 27.02 2.90
C PRO A 179 -14.65 27.22 4.25
N GLY A 180 -15.92 26.85 4.36
CA GLY A 180 -16.69 26.99 5.61
C GLY A 180 -16.30 26.03 6.73
N LEU A 181 -15.44 25.03 6.47
CA LEU A 181 -15.06 24.05 7.48
C LEU A 181 -13.86 24.50 8.30
N ARG A 182 -14.10 24.72 9.60
CA ARG A 182 -13.02 24.96 10.57
C ARG A 182 -12.15 23.71 10.72
N ARG A 183 -10.84 23.89 10.57
CA ARG A 183 -9.85 22.82 10.70
C ARG A 183 -9.33 22.70 12.12
N ARG A 184 -8.82 21.51 12.46
CA ARG A 184 -8.41 21.16 13.83
C ARG A 184 -7.40 22.12 14.44
N LYS A 185 -6.52 22.72 13.64
CA LYS A 185 -5.46 23.65 14.09
C LYS A 185 -5.64 25.06 13.55
N GLN A 186 -6.86 25.45 13.21
CA GLN A 186 -7.13 26.79 12.72
C GLN A 186 -6.81 27.85 13.79
N GLY A 187 -6.07 28.88 13.38
CA GLY A 187 -5.59 29.95 14.27
C GLY A 187 -4.15 29.80 14.73
N ASP A 188 -3.52 28.63 14.53
CA ASP A 188 -2.07 28.47 14.67
C ASP A 188 -1.36 29.15 13.48
N LYS A 189 -0.58 30.19 13.79
CA LYS A 189 0.14 31.01 12.81
C LYS A 189 1.59 30.56 12.58
N LYS A 190 2.06 29.57 13.33
CA LYS A 190 3.44 29.07 13.22
C LYS A 190 3.70 28.52 11.81
N THR A 191 4.84 28.88 11.25
CA THR A 191 5.27 28.37 9.95
C THR A 191 5.84 26.95 10.07
N PHE A 192 5.95 26.26 8.93
CA PHE A 192 6.54 24.92 8.91
C PHE A 192 8.02 24.96 9.36
N ASP A 193 8.79 25.93 8.89
CA ASP A 193 10.20 26.10 9.25
C ASP A 193 10.41 26.39 10.75
N GLU A 194 9.57 27.25 11.33
CA GLU A 194 9.55 27.48 12.78
C GLU A 194 9.16 26.22 13.54
N CYS A 195 8.22 25.43 13.01
CA CYS A 195 7.86 24.14 13.60
C CYS A 195 9.07 23.22 13.65
N VAL A 196 9.77 23.04 12.53
CA VAL A 196 10.95 22.17 12.43
C VAL A 196 12.05 22.64 13.36
N SER A 197 12.38 23.94 13.33
CA SER A 197 13.44 24.53 14.16
C SER A 197 13.20 24.36 15.66
N SER A 198 11.94 24.29 16.07
CA SER A 198 11.54 24.11 17.46
C SER A 198 11.25 22.66 17.87
N GLY A 199 11.42 21.67 16.97
CA GLY A 199 11.06 20.28 17.25
C GLY A 199 9.56 20.02 17.42
N GLY A 200 8.71 20.71 16.65
CA GLY A 200 7.26 20.57 16.76
C GLY A 200 6.70 19.22 16.27
N SER A 201 5.64 18.74 16.90
CA SER A 201 5.10 17.39 16.64
C SER A 201 4.35 17.22 15.30
N ASP A 202 3.88 18.32 14.69
CA ASP A 202 3.19 18.26 13.38
C ASP A 202 4.14 18.16 12.19
N CYS A 203 5.42 18.51 12.39
CA CYS A 203 6.47 18.55 11.37
C CYS A 203 7.60 17.56 11.67
N ALA A 204 7.40 16.70 12.68
CA ALA A 204 8.38 15.69 13.07
C ALA A 204 8.57 14.62 11.97
N PRO A 205 9.76 14.00 11.84
CA PRO A 205 10.06 13.05 10.77
C PRO A 205 9.09 11.87 10.69
N GLU A 206 8.51 11.43 11.81
CA GLU A 206 7.54 10.33 11.86
C GLU A 206 6.26 10.67 11.08
N LYS A 207 5.96 11.95 10.84
CA LYS A 207 4.82 12.39 10.02
C LYS A 207 5.05 12.21 8.52
N LEU A 208 6.28 11.92 8.09
CA LEU A 208 6.59 11.53 6.71
C LEU A 208 6.15 10.09 6.43
N TRP A 209 6.10 9.22 7.45
CA TRP A 209 5.67 7.83 7.37
C TRP A 209 4.15 7.71 7.20
N LEU A 210 3.68 7.96 5.99
CA LEU A 210 2.26 7.84 5.62
C LEU A 210 2.08 7.09 4.30
N GLN A 211 2.84 7.47 3.27
CA GLN A 211 2.66 6.89 1.95
C GLN A 211 3.02 5.40 1.94
N ILE A 212 4.10 5.01 2.63
CA ILE A 212 4.52 3.60 2.70
C ILE A 212 3.43 2.70 3.30
N PRO A 213 2.85 2.99 4.48
CA PRO A 213 1.72 2.21 5.02
C PRO A 213 0.51 2.09 4.08
N PHE A 214 0.21 3.13 3.28
CA PHE A 214 -0.89 3.09 2.32
C PHE A 214 -0.70 2.02 1.23
N PHE A 215 0.53 1.63 0.90
CA PHE A 215 0.84 0.54 -0.04
C PHE A 215 1.20 -0.77 0.65
N CYS A 216 1.86 -0.71 1.81
CA CYS A 216 2.20 -1.86 2.64
C CYS A 216 0.94 -2.62 3.12
N GLY A 217 -0.13 -1.87 3.37
CA GLY A 217 -1.46 -2.42 3.60
C GLY A 217 -1.80 -2.59 5.09
N HIS A 218 -2.47 -3.69 5.41
CA HIS A 218 -3.07 -3.94 6.73
C HIS A 218 -2.22 -4.85 7.65
N HIS A 219 -0.91 -4.94 7.40
CA HIS A 219 0.00 -5.76 8.22
C HIS A 219 0.53 -4.99 9.42
N SER A 220 1.00 -5.68 10.46
CA SER A 220 1.52 -5.09 11.69
C SER A 220 2.89 -4.41 11.53
N GLU A 221 3.65 -4.83 10.52
CA GLU A 221 4.96 -4.28 10.18
C GLU A 221 4.84 -2.97 9.39
N CYS A 222 3.63 -2.66 8.92
CA CYS A 222 3.23 -1.37 8.38
C CYS A 222 2.82 -0.42 9.54
#